data_AF-A0A7X1WNS7-F1
#
_entry.id   AF-A0A7X1WNS7-F1
#
_cell.length_a   1.000
_cell.length_b   1.000
_cell.length_c   1.000
_cell.angle_alpha   90.00
_cell.angle_beta   90.00
_cell.angle_gamma   90.00
#
_symmetry.space_group_name_H-M   'P 1'
#
loop_
_entity.id
_entity.type
_entity.pdbx_description
1 polymer ?
#
loop_
_entity_poly.entity_id
_entity_poly.type
_entity_poly.pdbx_seq_one_letter_code
_entity_poly.pdbx_strand_id
1 'polypeptide(L)'
;MKRREVERHVQEAVQALLDDKLSINHAFRYSTDYSGERNCMELELKAIEKDDPERSSPQSIRVLKLVFLHDCNQIQIPNIFIPICMTHERLGKRTIKAIHDAGAKFGYELFVVDMVQSFYDRLIVRGAVSMGHDSVQITAVTDLESDVGSRRHKIDDELEGFDMFSLIRGNKS
;
A
#
# COMPACT_ATOMS: atom_id res chain seq x y z
N MET A 1 -6.63 -1.97 28.45
CA MET A 1 -7.75 -1.99 27.49
C MET A 1 -7.41 -1.36 26.13
N LYS A 2 -6.63 -0.27 26.07
CA LYS A 2 -6.32 0.47 24.83
C LYS A 2 -5.63 -0.29 23.68
N ARG A 3 -4.86 -1.35 23.95
CA ARG A 3 -4.06 -2.08 22.93
C ARG A 3 -4.92 -2.77 21.87
N ARG A 4 -5.81 -3.66 22.31
CA ARG A 4 -6.76 -4.36 21.42
C ARG A 4 -7.72 -3.41 20.72
N GLU A 5 -7.99 -2.25 21.31
CA GLU A 5 -8.81 -1.23 20.67
C GLU A 5 -8.09 -0.61 19.48
N VAL A 6 -6.82 -0.18 19.62
CA VAL A 6 -6.08 0.38 18.48
C VAL A 6 -5.86 -0.66 17.38
N GLU A 7 -5.51 -1.90 17.76
CA GLU A 7 -5.36 -3.03 16.82
C GLU A 7 -6.63 -3.22 15.99
N ARG A 8 -7.81 -3.28 16.66
CA ARG A 8 -9.11 -3.44 16.02
C ARG A 8 -9.44 -2.28 15.08
N HIS A 9 -9.29 -1.02 15.54
CA HIS A 9 -9.65 0.13 14.71
C HIS A 9 -8.76 0.26 13.48
N VAL A 10 -7.48 -0.07 13.60
CA VAL A 10 -6.56 -0.09 12.46
C VAL A 10 -6.92 -1.21 11.50
N GLN A 11 -7.21 -2.42 12.00
CA GLN A 11 -7.64 -3.53 11.16
C GLN A 11 -8.95 -3.20 10.41
N GLU A 12 -9.95 -2.64 11.09
CA GLU A 12 -11.22 -2.21 10.46
C GLU A 12 -11.01 -1.14 9.39
N ALA A 13 -10.12 -0.17 9.63
CA ALA A 13 -9.79 0.86 8.66
C ALA A 13 -9.11 0.29 7.40
N VAL A 14 -8.24 -0.71 7.57
CA VAL A 14 -7.62 -1.43 6.45
C VAL A 14 -8.66 -2.24 5.67
N GLN A 15 -9.51 -2.99 6.38
CA GLN A 15 -10.57 -3.82 5.78
C GLN A 15 -11.53 -2.98 4.94
N ALA A 16 -12.00 -1.85 5.48
CA ALA A 16 -12.90 -0.93 4.78
C ALA A 16 -12.33 -0.36 3.47
N LEU A 17 -11.01 -0.35 3.31
CA LEU A 17 -10.35 0.14 2.09
C LEU A 17 -10.00 -0.98 1.11
N LEU A 18 -9.56 -2.13 1.60
CA LEU A 18 -8.91 -3.14 0.78
C LEU A 18 -9.81 -4.33 0.46
N ASP A 19 -10.74 -4.72 1.33
CA ASP A 19 -11.45 -6.00 1.22
C ASP A 19 -12.29 -6.07 -0.05
N ASP A 20 -13.12 -5.05 -0.32
CA ASP A 20 -13.96 -5.00 -1.53
C ASP A 20 -13.10 -5.09 -2.80
N LYS A 21 -11.99 -4.38 -2.83
CA LYS A 21 -11.10 -4.31 -4.00
C LYS A 21 -10.32 -5.61 -4.22
N LEU A 22 -9.82 -6.22 -3.14
CA LEU A 22 -9.17 -7.51 -3.20
C LEU A 22 -10.15 -8.61 -3.61
N SER A 23 -11.38 -8.56 -3.11
CA SER A 23 -12.40 -9.59 -3.35
C SER A 23 -12.77 -9.78 -4.82
N ILE A 24 -12.54 -8.78 -5.68
CA ILE A 24 -12.81 -8.86 -7.11
C ILE A 24 -11.97 -9.98 -7.75
N ASN A 25 -10.64 -9.93 -7.56
CA ASN A 25 -9.69 -10.80 -8.26
C ASN A 25 -8.90 -11.73 -7.35
N HIS A 26 -9.04 -11.62 -6.03
CA HIS A 26 -8.23 -12.36 -5.07
C HIS A 26 -9.07 -13.04 -3.99
N ALA A 27 -8.63 -14.21 -3.56
CA ALA A 27 -8.92 -14.70 -2.22
C ALA A 27 -7.88 -14.11 -1.26
N PHE A 28 -8.28 -13.69 -0.06
CA PHE A 28 -7.35 -13.07 0.90
C PHE A 28 -7.64 -13.50 2.33
N ARG A 29 -6.63 -13.36 3.19
CA ARG A 29 -6.72 -13.68 4.61
C ARG A 29 -5.89 -12.70 5.43
N TYR A 30 -6.48 -12.27 6.55
CA TYR A 30 -5.77 -11.64 7.64
C TYR A 30 -5.30 -12.71 8.63
N SER A 31 -4.05 -12.60 9.08
CA SER A 31 -3.51 -13.37 10.19
C SER A 31 -2.91 -12.43 11.22
N THR A 32 -3.16 -12.72 12.49
CA THR A 32 -2.53 -12.03 13.61
C THR A 32 -1.60 -12.97 14.34
N ASP A 33 -0.45 -12.44 14.74
CA ASP A 33 0.50 -13.13 15.61
C ASP A 33 0.84 -12.24 16.80
N TYR A 34 0.90 -12.82 17.98
CA TYR A 34 1.35 -12.16 19.19
C TYR A 34 2.68 -12.79 19.53
N SER A 35 3.78 -12.14 19.11
CA SER A 35 5.11 -12.63 19.41
C SER A 35 5.28 -12.75 20.93
N GLY A 36 6.20 -13.62 21.38
CA GLY A 36 6.33 -13.99 22.81
C GLY A 36 6.58 -12.83 23.77
N GLU A 37 6.91 -11.64 23.24
CA GLU A 37 6.89 -10.38 23.97
C GLU A 37 5.45 -9.85 24.03
N ARG A 38 4.83 -9.89 25.22
CA ARG A 38 3.39 -9.59 25.48
C ARG A 38 2.88 -8.22 24.99
N ASN A 39 3.73 -7.40 24.41
CA ASN A 39 3.48 -6.03 24.00
C ASN A 39 3.73 -5.82 22.49
N CYS A 40 3.91 -6.89 21.72
CA CYS A 40 4.05 -6.85 20.27
C CYS A 40 2.96 -7.67 19.59
N MET A 41 2.34 -7.11 18.55
CA MET A 41 1.35 -7.79 17.72
C MET A 41 1.67 -7.54 16.24
N GLU A 42 1.66 -8.60 15.45
CA GLU A 42 1.78 -8.53 14.00
C GLU A 42 0.42 -8.76 13.34
N LEU A 43 0.07 -7.92 12.37
CA LEU A 43 -1.06 -8.13 11.48
C LEU A 43 -0.53 -8.29 10.06
N GLU A 44 -0.89 -9.39 9.41
CA GLU A 44 -0.48 -9.69 8.04
C GLU A 44 -1.71 -9.93 7.15
N LEU A 45 -1.75 -9.27 6.00
CA LEU A 45 -2.73 -9.49 4.93
C LEU A 45 -2.04 -10.16 3.76
N LYS A 46 -2.45 -11.39 3.46
CA LYS A 46 -2.01 -12.14 2.28
C LYS A 46 -3.17 -12.28 1.30
N ALA A 47 -2.87 -12.17 0.01
CA ALA A 47 -3.80 -12.39 -1.07
C ALA A 47 -3.27 -13.46 -2.04
N ILE A 48 -4.19 -14.12 -2.74
CA ILE A 48 -3.94 -15.14 -3.76
C ILE A 48 -4.87 -14.83 -4.91
N GLU A 49 -4.34 -14.69 -6.13
CA GLU A 49 -5.13 -14.47 -7.34
C GLU A 49 -6.13 -15.63 -7.55
N LYS A 50 -7.38 -15.30 -7.90
CA LYS A 50 -8.41 -16.29 -8.25
C LYS A 50 -8.12 -16.80 -9.66
N ASP A 51 -7.97 -18.12 -9.79
CA ASP A 51 -7.95 -18.89 -11.04
C ASP A 51 -7.47 -18.11 -12.27
N ASP A 52 -6.14 -17.94 -12.40
CA ASP A 52 -5.51 -17.55 -13.66
C ASP A 52 -5.25 -18.83 -14.48
N PRO A 53 -6.05 -19.13 -15.52
CA PRO A 53 -5.92 -20.35 -16.32
C PRO A 53 -4.59 -20.43 -17.08
N GLU A 54 -3.84 -19.32 -17.20
CA GLU A 54 -2.53 -19.30 -17.85
C GLU A 54 -1.37 -19.53 -16.87
N ARG A 55 -1.61 -19.50 -15.54
CA ARG A 55 -0.58 -19.71 -14.52
C ARG A 55 -0.63 -21.12 -13.94
N SER A 56 0.53 -21.78 -13.95
CA SER A 56 0.70 -23.15 -13.45
C SER A 56 0.59 -23.27 -11.92
N SER A 57 0.61 -22.16 -11.17
CA SER A 57 0.38 -22.17 -9.72
C SER A 57 -0.13 -20.81 -9.20
N PRO A 58 -1.06 -20.81 -8.23
CA PRO A 58 -1.54 -19.59 -7.60
C PRO A 58 -0.42 -18.92 -6.79
N GLN A 59 -0.08 -17.67 -7.13
CA GLN A 59 0.95 -16.92 -6.43
C GLN A 59 0.35 -16.18 -5.22
N SER A 60 0.87 -16.47 -4.03
CA SER A 60 0.51 -15.69 -2.83
C SER A 60 1.37 -14.43 -2.75
N ILE A 61 0.71 -13.29 -2.52
CA ILE A 61 1.34 -12.00 -2.30
C ILE A 61 1.07 -11.50 -0.88
N ARG A 62 2.09 -10.90 -0.25
CA ARG A 62 1.95 -10.19 1.01
C ARG A 62 1.57 -8.74 0.72
N VAL A 63 0.28 -8.43 0.88
CA VAL A 63 -0.27 -7.09 0.59
C VAL A 63 0.13 -6.09 1.66
N LEU A 64 0.04 -6.49 2.93
CA LEU A 64 0.34 -5.60 4.06
C LEU A 64 0.93 -6.40 5.21
N LYS A 65 1.95 -5.85 5.86
CA LYS A 65 2.40 -6.27 7.20
C LYS A 65 2.40 -5.03 8.09
N LEU A 66 1.78 -5.14 9.26
CA LEU A 66 1.84 -4.17 10.33
C LEU A 66 2.45 -4.81 11.57
N VAL A 67 3.24 -4.05 12.31
CA VAL A 67 3.77 -4.43 13.63
C VAL A 67 3.37 -3.35 14.63
N PHE A 68 2.62 -3.74 15.66
CA PHE A 68 2.23 -2.89 16.77
C PHE A 68 3.22 -3.08 17.90
N LEU A 69 4.00 -2.04 18.20
CA LEU A 69 4.92 -1.98 19.33
C LEU A 69 4.26 -1.20 20.47
N HIS A 70 3.51 -1.90 21.32
CA HIS A 70 2.67 -1.26 22.33
C HIS A 70 3.44 -0.60 23.47
N ASP A 71 4.70 -0.98 23.70
CA ASP A 71 5.54 -0.34 24.72
C ASP A 71 5.96 1.08 24.34
N CYS A 72 6.03 1.33 23.03
CA CYS A 72 6.42 2.62 22.46
C CYS A 72 5.23 3.40 21.89
N ASN A 73 4.02 2.80 21.88
CA ASN A 73 2.86 3.27 21.12
C ASN A 73 3.19 3.52 19.63
N GLN A 74 3.80 2.54 18.98
CA GLN A 74 4.15 2.66 17.57
C GLN A 74 3.44 1.61 16.73
N ILE A 75 3.11 1.99 15.50
CA ILE A 75 2.72 1.09 14.42
C ILE A 75 3.81 1.20 13.36
N GLN A 76 4.34 0.07 12.92
CA GLN A 76 5.30 0.00 11.83
C GLN A 76 4.66 -0.68 10.62
N ILE A 77 4.98 -0.21 9.43
CA ILE A 77 4.65 -0.83 8.14
C ILE A 77 5.95 -1.32 7.50
N PRO A 78 6.40 -2.56 7.75
CA PRO A 78 7.55 -3.13 7.05
C PRO A 78 7.26 -3.50 5.60
N ASN A 79 5.98 -3.69 5.25
CA ASN A 79 5.61 -4.07 3.89
C ASN A 79 4.22 -3.54 3.54
N ILE A 80 4.14 -2.83 2.42
CA ILE A 80 2.89 -2.51 1.74
C ILE A 80 3.08 -2.72 0.23
N PHE A 81 2.31 -3.64 -0.32
CA PHE A 81 2.33 -4.00 -1.73
C PHE A 81 0.90 -4.01 -2.27
N ILE A 82 0.60 -3.06 -3.15
CA ILE A 82 -0.71 -3.00 -3.80
C ILE A 82 -0.63 -3.74 -5.13
N PRO A 83 -1.49 -4.74 -5.39
CA PRO A 83 -1.53 -5.45 -6.67
C PRO A 83 -1.72 -4.49 -7.85
N ILE A 84 -1.17 -4.85 -9.02
CA ILE A 84 -1.22 -3.97 -10.22
C ILE A 84 -2.67 -3.71 -10.66
N CYS A 85 -3.56 -4.69 -10.51
CA CYS A 85 -4.99 -4.51 -10.81
C CYS A 85 -5.68 -3.49 -9.89
N MET A 86 -4.97 -2.95 -8.88
CA MET A 86 -5.47 -2.03 -7.86
C MET A 86 -4.67 -0.72 -7.81
N THR A 87 -3.66 -0.54 -8.68
CA THR A 87 -2.76 0.62 -8.62
C THR A 87 -3.42 1.97 -8.96
N HIS A 88 -4.47 1.96 -9.78
CA HIS A 88 -5.12 3.19 -10.26
C HIS A 88 -5.92 3.95 -9.18
N GLU A 89 -6.22 3.29 -8.05
CA GLU A 89 -7.05 3.87 -6.98
C GLU A 89 -6.24 4.50 -5.83
N ARG A 90 -4.92 4.64 -6.02
CA ARG A 90 -4.02 5.25 -5.02
C ARG A 90 -4.09 4.54 -3.66
N LEU A 91 -4.41 3.25 -3.66
CA LEU A 91 -4.73 2.52 -2.43
C LEU A 91 -3.56 2.49 -1.45
N GLY A 92 -2.31 2.44 -1.91
CA GLY A 92 -1.15 2.43 -1.02
C GLY A 92 -1.11 3.63 -0.08
N LYS A 93 -1.22 4.85 -0.63
CA LYS A 93 -1.23 6.07 0.20
C LYS A 93 -2.48 6.19 1.06
N ARG A 94 -3.65 5.80 0.53
CA ARG A 94 -4.91 5.80 1.29
C ARG A 94 -4.88 4.82 2.47
N THR A 95 -4.27 3.65 2.29
CA THR A 95 -4.05 2.67 3.35
C THR A 95 -3.13 3.22 4.43
N ILE A 96 -1.98 3.81 4.06
CA ILE A 96 -1.08 4.45 5.04
C ILE A 96 -1.81 5.54 5.83
N LYS A 97 -2.59 6.39 5.14
CA LYS A 97 -3.38 7.44 5.78
C LYS A 97 -4.42 6.88 6.75
N ALA A 98 -5.16 5.86 6.35
CA ALA A 98 -6.18 5.25 7.20
C ALA A 98 -5.57 4.60 8.46
N ILE A 99 -4.41 3.97 8.34
CA ILE A 99 -3.67 3.42 9.48
C ILE A 99 -3.21 4.55 10.41
N HIS A 100 -2.63 5.62 9.85
CA HIS A 100 -2.19 6.79 10.62
C HIS A 100 -3.35 7.40 11.40
N ASP A 101 -4.46 7.68 10.72
CA ASP A 101 -5.63 8.35 11.33
C ASP A 101 -6.32 7.45 12.37
N ALA A 102 -6.32 6.13 12.17
CA ALA A 102 -6.83 5.17 13.15
C ALA A 102 -5.93 5.07 14.38
N GLY A 103 -4.60 4.97 14.20
CA GLY A 103 -3.61 4.87 15.28
C GLY A 103 -3.50 6.16 16.11
N ALA A 104 -3.49 7.32 15.45
CA ALA A 104 -3.34 8.62 16.10
C ALA A 104 -4.46 8.91 17.12
N LYS A 105 -5.67 8.41 16.90
CA LYS A 105 -6.79 8.50 17.87
C LYS A 105 -6.47 7.87 19.24
N PHE A 106 -5.54 6.93 19.26
CA PHE A 106 -5.09 6.23 20.47
C PHE A 106 -3.70 6.70 20.93
N GLY A 107 -3.13 7.72 20.29
CA GLY A 107 -1.79 8.23 20.58
C GLY A 107 -0.67 7.36 20.01
N TYR A 108 -0.95 6.57 18.96
CA TYR A 108 0.07 5.79 18.28
C TYR A 108 0.72 6.58 17.15
N GLU A 109 2.05 6.48 17.05
CA GLU A 109 2.83 7.02 15.94
C GLU A 109 2.97 5.98 14.82
N LEU A 110 2.98 6.42 13.56
CA LEU A 110 3.12 5.54 12.41
C LEU A 110 4.49 5.70 11.74
N PHE A 111 5.16 4.58 11.52
CA PHE A 111 6.41 4.49 10.78
C PHE A 111 6.26 3.56 9.59
N VAL A 112 6.89 3.92 8.47
CA VAL A 112 7.12 3.00 7.35
C VAL A 112 8.60 2.65 7.39
N VAL A 113 8.92 1.36 7.45
CA VAL A 113 10.27 0.84 7.73
C VAL A 113 10.66 -0.18 6.67
N ASP A 114 11.95 -0.55 6.63
CA ASP A 114 12.51 -1.54 5.69
C ASP A 114 12.20 -1.23 4.21
N MET A 115 12.14 0.06 3.86
CA MET A 115 11.72 0.49 2.53
C MET A 115 12.83 0.42 1.49
N VAL A 116 12.44 0.16 0.24
CA VAL A 116 13.30 0.45 -0.91
C VAL A 116 13.46 1.96 -1.12
N GLN A 117 14.65 2.39 -1.57
CA GLN A 117 15.00 3.82 -1.72
C GLN A 117 13.96 4.63 -2.51
N SER A 118 13.46 4.09 -3.62
CA SER A 118 12.46 4.79 -4.45
C SER A 118 11.12 5.04 -3.75
N PHE A 119 10.78 4.25 -2.73
CA PHE A 119 9.59 4.47 -1.93
C PHE A 119 9.86 5.48 -0.82
N TYR A 120 11.02 5.36 -0.16
CA TYR A 120 11.52 6.33 0.81
C TYR A 120 11.54 7.75 0.23
N ASP A 121 12.19 7.96 -0.92
CA ASP A 121 12.34 9.29 -1.54
C ASP A 121 10.98 9.94 -1.81
N ARG A 122 10.00 9.13 -2.25
CA ARG A 122 8.63 9.61 -2.51
C ARG A 122 7.90 10.03 -1.24
N LEU A 123 8.15 9.39 -0.10
CA LEU A 123 7.57 9.81 1.18
C LEU A 123 8.25 11.05 1.74
N ILE A 124 9.57 11.17 1.58
CA ILE A 124 10.31 12.39 1.96
C ILE A 124 9.80 13.61 1.18
N VAL A 125 9.63 13.49 -0.14
CA VAL A 125 9.07 14.57 -0.99
C VAL A 125 7.66 14.98 -0.56
N ARG A 126 6.93 14.09 0.13
CA ARG A 126 5.60 14.34 0.69
C ARG A 126 5.62 14.88 2.12
N GLY A 127 6.79 15.17 2.68
CA GLY A 127 6.92 15.70 4.04
C GLY A 127 6.84 14.63 5.13
N ALA A 128 7.15 13.37 4.83
CA ALA A 128 7.46 12.39 5.88
C ALA A 128 8.79 12.75 6.57
N VAL A 129 8.89 12.49 7.87
CA VAL A 129 10.10 12.79 8.64
C VAL A 129 11.06 11.62 8.52
N SER A 130 12.30 11.88 8.12
CA SER A 130 13.35 10.85 8.05
C SER A 130 13.70 10.33 9.43
N MET A 131 13.72 9.01 9.59
CA MET A 131 14.11 8.30 10.82
C MET A 131 15.33 7.39 10.59
N GLY A 132 16.14 7.71 9.58
CA GLY A 132 17.28 6.90 9.15
C GLY A 132 17.33 6.75 7.64
N HIS A 133 17.99 5.69 7.18
CA HIS A 133 18.26 5.47 5.76
C HIS A 133 17.09 4.83 4.99
N ASP A 134 16.24 4.04 5.67
CA ASP A 134 15.18 3.22 5.05
C ASP A 134 13.83 3.37 5.76
N SER A 135 13.74 4.34 6.68
CA SER A 135 12.62 4.48 7.61
C SER A 135 12.16 5.92 7.70
N VAL A 136 10.84 6.13 7.72
CA VAL A 136 10.23 7.45 7.88
C VAL A 136 9.07 7.41 8.87
N GLN A 137 8.85 8.51 9.57
CA GLN A 137 7.65 8.75 10.35
C GLN A 137 6.60 9.46 9.49
N ILE A 138 5.37 8.95 9.53
CA ILE A 138 4.20 9.59 8.94
C ILE A 138 3.59 10.51 10.01
N THR A 139 3.37 11.76 9.64
CA THR A 139 2.79 12.79 10.52
C THR A 139 1.55 13.40 9.86
N ALA A 140 0.83 14.24 10.61
CA ALA A 140 -0.34 14.95 10.09
C ALA A 140 -0.02 15.89 8.90
N VAL A 141 1.24 16.29 8.72
CA VAL A 141 1.67 17.14 7.60
C VAL A 141 2.14 16.34 6.38
N THR A 142 2.29 15.02 6.50
CA THR A 142 2.69 14.16 5.39
C THR A 142 1.55 14.06 4.37
N ASP A 143 1.81 14.46 3.13
CA ASP A 143 0.82 14.47 2.06
C ASP A 143 0.55 13.06 1.51
N LEU A 144 -0.59 12.49 1.88
CA LEU A 144 -1.06 11.17 1.46
C LEU A 144 -2.27 11.23 0.53
N GLU A 145 -2.57 12.40 -0.05
CA GLU A 145 -3.76 12.62 -0.88
C GLU A 145 -3.39 13.11 -2.29
N SER A 146 -2.42 14.01 -2.42
CA SER A 146 -2.04 14.61 -3.69
C SER A 146 -1.12 13.74 -4.57
N ASP A 147 -0.87 14.16 -5.81
CA ASP A 147 0.02 13.47 -6.76
C ASP A 147 1.49 13.89 -6.69
N VAL A 148 1.88 14.59 -5.63
CA VAL A 148 3.27 14.96 -5.39
C VAL A 148 4.15 13.69 -5.37
N GLY A 149 5.23 13.70 -6.17
CA GLY A 149 6.19 12.59 -6.26
C GLY A 149 5.72 11.35 -7.04
N SER A 150 4.55 11.36 -7.68
CA SER A 150 4.14 10.30 -8.61
C SER A 150 4.91 10.44 -9.93
N ARG A 151 5.36 9.33 -10.54
CA ARG A 151 5.86 9.36 -11.93
C ARG A 151 4.75 9.93 -12.79
N ARG A 152 4.95 11.13 -13.36
CA ARG A 152 4.12 11.60 -14.48
C ARG A 152 4.30 10.55 -15.59
N HIS A 153 3.26 9.80 -15.91
CA HIS A 153 3.21 9.17 -17.23
C HIS A 153 3.21 10.34 -18.21
N LYS A 154 4.31 10.52 -18.94
CA LYS A 154 4.31 11.34 -20.14
C LYS A 154 3.45 10.61 -21.17
N ILE A 155 2.13 10.77 -21.08
CA ILE A 155 1.26 10.60 -22.23
C ILE A 155 1.47 11.89 -23.01
N ASP A 156 2.54 11.99 -23.81
CA ASP A 156 2.73 13.08 -24.79
C ASP A 156 4.00 12.94 -25.66
N ASP A 157 4.81 11.88 -25.55
CA ASP A 157 5.99 11.68 -26.42
C ASP A 157 5.88 10.45 -27.38
N GLU A 158 4.72 9.79 -27.51
CA GLU A 158 4.49 8.67 -28.46
C GLU A 158 3.24 8.84 -29.35
N LEU A 159 2.93 10.08 -29.75
CA LEU A 159 1.95 10.35 -30.82
C LEU A 159 2.58 11.03 -32.05
N GLU A 160 3.90 10.93 -32.23
CA GLU A 160 4.50 11.14 -33.53
C GLU A 160 4.64 9.81 -34.29
N GLY A 161 3.66 9.56 -35.15
CA GLY A 161 3.93 8.86 -36.40
C GLY A 161 3.67 7.36 -36.45
N PHE A 162 2.47 6.90 -36.11
CA PHE A 162 1.95 5.67 -36.73
C PHE A 162 0.42 5.76 -36.90
N ASP A 163 -0.02 6.38 -37.99
CA ASP A 163 -1.41 6.33 -38.41
C ASP A 163 -1.71 4.96 -39.03
N MET A 164 -2.16 4.03 -38.19
CA MET A 164 -2.59 2.68 -38.59
C MET A 164 -3.71 2.68 -39.63
N PHE A 165 -4.46 3.77 -39.80
CA PHE A 165 -5.54 3.89 -40.77
C PHE A 165 -5.08 4.27 -42.19
N SER A 166 -3.83 4.71 -42.34
CA SER A 166 -3.22 4.93 -43.67
C SER A 166 -2.94 3.62 -44.42
N LEU A 167 -2.83 2.48 -43.72
CA LEU A 167 -2.67 1.13 -44.30
C LEU A 167 -3.97 0.53 -44.85
N ILE A 168 -5.13 1.00 -44.39
CA ILE A 168 -6.44 0.44 -44.78
C ILE A 168 -7.06 1.21 -45.95
N ARG A 169 -6.61 2.45 -46.20
CA ARG A 169 -7.11 3.29 -47.29
C ARG A 169 -6.10 3.43 -48.45
N GLY A 170 -5.95 2.33 -49.19
CA GLY A 170 -6.01 2.35 -50.65
C GLY A 170 -4.69 2.30 -51.42
N ASN A 171 -4.63 1.39 -52.40
CA ASN A 171 -4.32 1.80 -53.77
C ASN A 171 -5.01 0.86 -54.78
N LYS A 172 -6.07 1.37 -55.41
CA LYS A 172 -6.54 0.87 -56.71
C LYS A 172 -5.58 1.44 -57.77
N SER A 173 -4.94 0.56 -58.53
CA SER A 173 -4.52 0.86 -59.90
C SER A 173 -5.50 0.20 -60.85
#